data_AF-A0A925VNQ6-F1
#
_entry.id   AF-A0A925VNQ6-F1
#
_cell.length_a   1.000
_cell.length_b   1.000
_cell.length_c   1.000
_cell.angle_alpha   90.00
_cell.angle_beta   90.00
_cell.angle_gamma   90.00
#
_symmetry.space_group_name_H-M   'P 1'
#
loop_
_entity.id
_entity.type
_entity.pdbx_description
1 polymer ?
#
loop_
_entity_poly.entity_id
_entity_poly.type
_entity_poly.pdbx_seq_one_letter_code
_entity_poly.pdbx_strand_id
1 'polypeptide(L)'
;GKQIIRAGLEDHFCGKLLGVPMGCDICYTNHAEADQDDMDTLLTLLGVAGCNFIMGVPGADDIMLNYQSTSFHDALYLRSVLGLRPAPEFEVWLHQMGIFNAQGQLQPAQAQPLLLEKLPGAFG
;
A
#
# COMPACT_ATOMS: atom_id res chain seq x y z
N GLY A 1 -3.45 -17.30 9.02
CA GLY A 1 -3.28 -15.93 9.55
C GLY A 1 -2.41 -15.75 10.78
N LYS A 2 -2.84 -16.25 11.94
CA LYS A 2 -2.35 -15.79 13.26
C LYS A 2 -0.83 -15.75 13.42
N GLN A 3 -0.12 -16.74 12.88
CA GLN A 3 1.35 -16.77 12.94
C GLN A 3 1.99 -15.69 12.05
N ILE A 4 1.44 -15.44 10.86
CA ILE A 4 1.87 -14.36 9.96
C ILE A 4 1.64 -13.00 10.63
N ILE A 5 0.45 -12.79 11.21
CA ILE A 5 0.13 -11.55 11.93
C ILE A 5 1.14 -11.29 13.05
N ARG A 6 1.40 -12.31 13.86
CA ARG A 6 2.37 -12.20 14.96
C ARG A 6 3.78 -11.88 14.45
N ALA A 7 4.25 -12.60 13.43
CA ALA A 7 5.57 -12.37 12.86
C ALA A 7 5.72 -10.95 12.30
N GLY A 8 4.73 -10.46 11.54
CA GLY A 8 4.75 -9.10 10.99
C GLY A 8 4.84 -8.02 12.08
N LEU A 9 4.16 -8.20 13.22
CA LEU A 9 4.27 -7.30 14.35
C LEU A 9 5.62 -7.38 15.06
N GLU A 10 6.17 -8.59 15.22
CA GLU A 10 7.49 -8.82 15.80
C GLU A 10 8.60 -8.18 14.94
N ASP A 11 8.54 -8.36 13.63
CA ASP A 11 9.49 -7.77 12.67
C ASP A 11 9.42 -6.24 12.68
N HIS A 12 8.21 -5.69 12.63
CA HIS A 12 8.01 -4.24 12.69
C HIS A 12 8.55 -3.64 13.99
N PHE A 13 8.22 -4.25 15.15
CA PHE A 13 8.72 -3.80 16.44
C PHE A 13 10.25 -3.84 16.50
N CYS A 14 10.86 -4.95 16.08
CA CYS A 14 12.32 -5.09 16.07
C CYS A 14 12.98 -4.03 15.17
N GLY A 15 12.45 -3.80 13.97
CA GLY A 15 12.98 -2.79 13.06
C GLY A 15 12.89 -1.37 13.64
N LYS A 16 11.77 -1.02 14.28
CA LYS A 16 11.63 0.27 14.98
C LYS A 16 12.60 0.39 16.16
N LEU A 17 12.78 -0.66 16.95
CA LEU A 17 13.72 -0.68 18.08
C LEU A 17 15.17 -0.46 17.62
N LEU A 18 15.52 -1.00 16.44
CA LEU A 18 16.83 -0.81 15.81
C LEU A 18 17.00 0.57 15.15
N GLY A 19 15.95 1.40 15.10
CA GLY A 19 16.00 2.74 14.55
C GLY A 19 15.99 2.81 13.02
N VAL A 20 15.55 1.74 12.33
CA VAL A 20 15.45 1.72 10.86
C VAL A 20 14.03 2.04 10.39
N PRO A 21 13.85 2.60 9.18
CA PRO A 21 12.51 2.79 8.59
C PRO A 21 11.94 1.42 8.18
N MET A 22 11.24 0.77 9.10
CA MET A 22 10.72 -0.58 8.89
C MET A 22 9.34 -0.55 8.22
N GLY A 23 9.27 -1.21 7.07
CA GLY A 23 8.03 -1.54 6.37
C GLY A 23 7.70 -3.03 6.47
N CYS A 24 6.63 -3.46 5.83
CA CYS A 24 6.26 -4.88 5.74
C CYS A 24 5.51 -5.15 4.44
N ASP A 25 5.92 -6.19 3.70
CA ASP A 25 5.08 -6.78 2.66
C ASP A 25 4.10 -7.73 3.34
N ILE A 26 2.82 -7.39 3.30
CA ILE A 26 1.75 -8.10 4.00
C ILE A 26 1.19 -9.12 3.03
N CYS A 27 1.71 -10.33 3.12
CA CYS A 27 1.48 -11.30 2.09
C CYS A 27 1.35 -12.74 2.60
N TYR A 28 0.71 -13.58 1.80
CA TYR A 28 0.61 -15.01 2.02
C TYR A 28 0.69 -15.76 0.69
N THR A 29 1.01 -17.05 0.76
CA THR A 29 0.92 -17.95 -0.39
C THR A 29 -0.32 -18.82 -0.27
N ASN A 30 -0.86 -19.28 -1.40
CA ASN A 30 -2.07 -20.12 -1.45
C ASN A 30 -1.98 -21.44 -0.67
N HIS A 31 -0.77 -21.88 -0.29
CA HIS A 31 -0.56 -23.09 0.51
C HIS A 31 -0.53 -22.83 2.02
N ALA A 32 -0.39 -21.57 2.44
CA ALA A 32 -0.49 -21.20 3.84
C ALA A 32 -1.95 -21.26 4.29
N GLU A 33 -2.18 -21.64 5.55
CA GLU A 33 -3.48 -21.51 6.18
C GLU A 33 -3.72 -20.03 6.54
N ALA A 34 -3.98 -19.22 5.52
CA ALA A 34 -4.25 -17.79 5.60
C ALA A 34 -5.09 -17.34 4.39
N ASP A 35 -5.78 -16.23 4.57
CA ASP A 35 -6.58 -15.58 3.52
C ASP A 35 -6.38 -14.05 3.54
N GLN A 36 -7.14 -13.35 2.71
CA GLN A 36 -7.06 -11.90 2.62
C GLN A 36 -7.55 -11.19 3.90
N ASP A 37 -8.51 -11.76 4.63
CA ASP A 37 -9.02 -11.15 5.87
C ASP A 37 -7.93 -11.12 6.96
N ASP A 38 -7.10 -12.17 7.00
CA ASP A 38 -5.89 -12.19 7.84
C ASP A 38 -4.90 -11.07 7.46
N MET A 39 -4.73 -10.81 6.16
CA MET A 39 -3.84 -9.76 5.64
C MET A 39 -4.39 -8.36 5.96
N ASP A 40 -5.68 -8.13 5.79
CA ASP A 40 -6.34 -6.86 6.11
C ASP A 40 -6.29 -6.55 7.62
N THR A 41 -6.38 -7.60 8.44
CA THR A 41 -6.14 -7.53 9.89
C THR A 41 -4.70 -7.09 10.17
N LEU A 42 -3.70 -7.74 9.57
CA LEU A 42 -2.30 -7.37 9.75
C LEU A 42 -2.02 -5.94 9.26
N LEU A 43 -2.54 -5.56 8.10
CA LEU A 43 -2.45 -4.23 7.53
C LEU A 43 -2.93 -3.16 8.50
N THR A 44 -4.11 -3.36 9.09
CA THR A 44 -4.69 -2.41 10.04
C THR A 44 -3.85 -2.32 11.30
N LEU A 45 -3.40 -3.45 11.85
CA LEU A 45 -2.54 -3.48 13.04
C LEU A 45 -1.20 -2.78 12.82
N LEU A 46 -0.55 -3.03 11.68
CA LEU A 46 0.70 -2.37 11.30
C LEU A 46 0.52 -0.88 11.05
N GLY A 47 -0.60 -0.47 10.44
CA GLY A 47 -0.95 0.94 10.28
C GLY A 47 -1.07 1.67 11.62
N VAL A 48 -1.78 1.07 12.59
CA VAL A 48 -1.89 1.61 13.96
C VAL A 48 -0.53 1.62 14.67
N ALA A 49 0.32 0.62 14.43
CA ALA A 49 1.67 0.57 14.99
C ALA A 49 2.65 1.59 14.36
N GLY A 50 2.25 2.30 13.30
CA GLY A 50 3.08 3.30 12.63
C GLY A 50 4.11 2.72 11.66
N CYS A 51 3.75 1.63 10.96
CA CYS A 51 4.55 1.06 9.88
C CYS A 51 4.85 2.11 8.80
N ASN A 52 6.10 2.17 8.33
CA ASN A 52 6.54 3.24 7.42
C ASN A 52 6.00 3.07 5.99
N PHE A 53 5.97 1.84 5.48
CA PHE A 53 5.52 1.54 4.13
C PHE A 53 5.08 0.07 4.04
N ILE A 54 4.23 -0.20 3.05
CA ILE A 54 3.75 -1.53 2.67
C ILE A 54 3.89 -1.68 1.15
N MET A 55 3.76 -2.89 0.64
CA MET A 55 3.72 -3.12 -0.81
C MET A 55 2.34 -2.87 -1.41
N GLY A 56 2.31 -2.59 -2.70
CA GLY A 56 1.08 -2.42 -3.47
C GLY A 56 1.20 -3.20 -4.78
N VAL A 57 0.39 -4.22 -4.94
CA VAL A 57 0.33 -5.07 -6.14
C VAL A 57 -1.02 -4.85 -6.84
N PRO A 58 -1.08 -4.74 -8.18
CA PRO A 58 -2.34 -4.61 -8.89
C PRO A 58 -3.30 -5.76 -8.53
N GLY A 59 -4.43 -5.45 -7.90
CA GLY A 59 -5.42 -6.45 -7.49
C GLY A 59 -4.94 -7.42 -6.41
N ALA A 60 -3.89 -7.08 -5.64
CA ALA A 60 -3.28 -7.93 -4.61
C ALA A 60 -2.62 -9.23 -5.11
N ASP A 61 -2.73 -9.57 -6.39
CA ASP A 61 -2.23 -10.84 -6.95
C ASP A 61 -0.94 -10.63 -7.74
N ASP A 62 0.17 -11.18 -7.23
CA ASP A 62 1.42 -11.24 -7.98
C ASP A 62 1.49 -12.58 -8.74
N ILE A 63 1.04 -12.55 -9.99
CA ILE A 63 1.00 -13.70 -10.88
C ILE A 63 2.37 -14.32 -11.18
N MET A 64 3.45 -13.56 -11.02
CA MET A 64 4.81 -14.02 -11.32
C MET A 64 5.36 -14.82 -10.14
N LEU A 65 5.13 -14.32 -8.92
CA LEU A 65 5.63 -14.91 -7.68
C LEU A 65 4.63 -15.86 -7.02
N ASN A 66 3.39 -15.92 -7.53
CA ASN A 66 2.32 -16.83 -7.10
C ASN A 66 1.99 -16.69 -5.59
N TYR A 67 1.86 -15.44 -5.15
CA TYR A 67 1.48 -15.06 -3.80
C TYR A 67 0.59 -13.82 -3.82
N GLN A 68 -0.12 -13.60 -2.73
CA GLN A 68 -1.03 -12.48 -2.56
C GLN A 68 -0.44 -11.49 -1.56
N SER A 69 -0.48 -10.20 -1.91
CA SER A 69 0.03 -9.08 -1.12
C SER A 69 -1.10 -8.04 -0.93
N THR A 70 -0.78 -6.83 -0.49
CA THR A 70 -1.72 -5.71 -0.43
C THR A 70 -1.86 -5.02 -1.79
N SER A 71 -3.06 -4.52 -2.06
CA SER A 71 -3.41 -3.80 -3.28
C SER A 71 -3.17 -2.29 -3.19
N PHE A 72 -3.22 -1.59 -4.32
CA PHE A 72 -3.23 -0.13 -4.33
C PHE A 72 -4.42 0.48 -3.57
N HIS A 73 -5.56 -0.21 -3.55
CA HIS A 73 -6.76 0.24 -2.84
C HIS A 73 -6.58 0.13 -1.33
N ASP A 74 -5.81 -0.85 -0.86
CA ASP A 74 -5.63 -1.12 0.57
C ASP A 74 -4.81 -0.01 1.22
N ALA A 75 -3.82 0.53 0.51
CA ALA A 75 -3.08 1.72 0.94
C ALA A 75 -3.97 2.97 1.05
N LEU A 76 -4.96 3.11 0.15
CA LEU A 76 -5.93 4.21 0.20
C LEU A 76 -6.94 4.03 1.35
N TYR A 77 -7.42 2.80 1.54
CA TYR A 77 -8.27 2.42 2.67
C TYR A 77 -7.58 2.77 3.99
N LEU A 78 -6.35 2.31 4.19
CA LEU A 78 -5.64 2.52 5.45
C LEU A 78 -5.41 4.00 5.73
N ARG A 79 -5.04 4.78 4.71
CA ARG A 79 -4.89 6.23 4.82
C ARG A 79 -6.20 6.92 5.20
N SER A 80 -7.30 6.54 4.57
CA SER A 80 -8.63 7.11 4.84
C SER A 80 -9.08 6.81 6.28
N VAL A 81 -8.95 5.56 6.73
CA VAL A 81 -9.43 5.12 8.05
C VAL A 81 -8.58 5.67 9.18
N LEU A 82 -7.25 5.73 9.01
CA LEU A 82 -6.32 6.19 10.06
C LEU A 82 -5.93 7.66 9.94
N GLY A 83 -6.44 8.39 8.93
CA GLY A 83 -6.08 9.79 8.67
C GLY A 83 -4.61 9.98 8.28
N LEU A 84 -3.99 8.97 7.66
CA LEU A 84 -2.58 9.02 7.24
C LEU A 84 -2.44 9.69 5.89
N ARG A 85 -1.28 10.30 5.65
CA ARG A 85 -0.95 11.00 4.40
C ARG A 85 0.22 10.30 3.68
N PRO A 86 0.34 10.44 2.36
CA PRO A 86 1.54 10.04 1.64
C PRO A 86 2.77 10.85 2.10
N ALA A 87 3.96 10.49 1.60
CA ALA A 87 5.14 11.33 1.80
C ALA A 87 4.88 12.76 1.26
N PRO A 88 5.36 13.83 1.91
CA PRO A 88 4.98 15.20 1.58
C PRO A 88 5.22 15.58 0.11
N GLU A 89 6.37 15.19 -0.44
CA GLU A 89 6.73 15.45 -1.83
C GLU A 89 5.80 14.73 -2.79
N PHE A 90 5.40 13.51 -2.44
CA PHE A 90 4.48 12.71 -3.26
C PHE A 90 3.04 13.22 -3.14
N GLU A 91 2.60 13.68 -1.96
CA GLU A 91 1.30 14.31 -1.79
C GLU A 91 1.17 15.57 -2.65
N VAL A 92 2.19 16.43 -2.65
CA VAL A 92 2.23 17.62 -3.53
C VAL A 92 2.12 17.22 -5.00
N TRP A 93 2.86 16.20 -5.43
CA TRP A 93 2.78 15.70 -6.81
C TRP A 93 1.39 15.13 -7.15
N LEU A 94 0.78 14.37 -6.24
CA LEU A 94 -0.58 13.82 -6.44
C LEU A 94 -1.62 14.92 -6.63
N HIS A 95 -1.52 16.03 -5.90
CA HIS A 95 -2.37 17.20 -6.10
C HIS A 95 -2.11 17.87 -7.46
N GLN A 96 -0.85 18.07 -7.83
CA GLN A 96 -0.47 18.67 -9.12
C GLN A 96 -0.95 17.85 -10.33
N MET A 97 -1.00 16.53 -10.19
CA MET A 97 -1.51 15.63 -11.22
C MET A 97 -3.04 15.50 -11.22
N GLY A 98 -3.73 16.14 -10.27
CA GLY A 98 -5.19 16.02 -10.15
C GLY A 98 -5.65 14.64 -9.69
N ILE A 99 -4.76 13.82 -9.13
CA ILE A 99 -5.07 12.48 -8.62
C ILE A 99 -5.75 12.59 -7.26
N PHE A 100 -5.27 13.48 -6.39
CA PHE A 100 -5.88 13.76 -5.08
C PHE A 100 -6.53 15.15 -5.04
N ASN A 101 -7.71 15.25 -4.42
CA ASN A 101 -8.35 16.54 -4.12
C ASN A 101 -7.66 17.25 -2.95
N ALA A 102 -8.02 18.51 -2.64
CA ALA A 102 -7.41 19.28 -1.56
C ALA A 102 -7.58 18.64 -0.16
N GLN A 103 -8.51 17.70 0.00
CA GLN A 103 -8.77 16.93 1.22
C GLN A 103 -7.95 15.62 1.27
N GLY A 104 -7.07 15.36 0.29
CA GLY A 104 -6.24 14.16 0.23
C GLY A 104 -6.97 12.90 -0.24
N GLN A 105 -8.15 13.05 -0.85
CA GLN A 105 -8.96 11.94 -1.33
C GLN A 105 -8.74 11.70 -2.83
N LEU A 106 -8.78 10.43 -3.24
CA LEU A 106 -8.66 10.03 -4.64
C LEU A 106 -9.80 10.64 -5.47
N GLN A 107 -9.45 11.33 -6.56
CA GLN A 107 -10.40 11.83 -7.53
C GLN A 107 -10.86 10.70 -8.47
N PRO A 108 -12.11 10.72 -8.95
CA PRO A 108 -12.55 9.80 -9.99
C PRO A 108 -11.60 9.85 -11.18
N ALA A 109 -11.24 8.68 -11.71
CA ALA A 109 -10.40 8.60 -12.89
C ALA A 109 -11.07 9.38 -14.04
N GLN A 110 -10.39 10.40 -14.54
CA GLN A 110 -10.80 11.03 -15.78
C GLN A 110 -10.60 10.02 -16.91
N ALA A 111 -11.53 9.98 -17.87
CA ALA A 111 -11.50 9.03 -19.00
C ALA A 111 -10.27 9.18 -19.91
N GLN A 112 -9.39 10.15 -19.63
CA GLN A 112 -8.14 10.40 -20.32
C GLN A 112 -6.97 10.02 -19.39
N PRO A 113 -6.13 9.05 -19.77
CA PRO A 113 -4.96 8.70 -18.99
C PRO A 113 -3.93 9.84 -19.05
N LEU A 114 -3.99 10.74 -18.07
CA LEU A 114 -3.09 11.89 -17.90
C LEU A 114 -1.59 11.51 -17.95
N LEU A 115 -1.25 10.25 -17.66
CA LEU A 115 0.12 9.73 -17.66
C LEU A 115 0.64 9.39 -19.07
N LEU A 116 -0.24 9.05 -20.02
CA LEU A 116 0.17 8.64 -21.36
C LEU A 116 0.47 9.83 -22.28
N GLU A 117 -0.18 10.98 -22.08
CA GLU A 117 0.09 12.18 -22.89
C GLU A 117 1.40 12.90 -22.55
N LYS A 118 1.95 12.67 -21.34
CA LYS A 118 3.16 13.36 -20.86
C LYS A 118 4.45 12.57 -21.06
N LEU A 119 4.41 11.37 -21.65
CA LEU A 119 5.61 10.63 -22.03
C LEU A 119 6.12 11.13 -23.39
N PRO A 120 7.30 11.76 -23.47
CA PRO A 120 7.84 12.20 -24.74
C PRO A 120 8.26 10.96 -25.55
N GLY A 121 7.50 10.64 -26.60
CA GLY A 121 7.96 9.75 -27.68
C GLY A 121 7.27 8.39 -27.84
N ALA A 122 6.02 8.20 -27.43
CA ALA A 122 5.27 6.99 -27.80
C ALA A 122 4.10 7.32 -28.74
N PHE A 123 4.16 6.76 -29.95
CA PHE A 123 3.15 6.73 -31.02
C PHE A 123 3.10 7.97 -31.95
N GLY A 124 4.08 8.02 -32.87
CA GLY A 124 3.84 8.44 -34.25
C GLY A 124 3.64 7.23 -35.13
#